data_AF-A0A820YJX3-F1
#
_entry.id   AF-A0A820YJX3-F1
#
_cell.length_a   1.000
_cell.length_b   1.000
_cell.length_c   1.000
_cell.angle_alpha   90.00
_cell.angle_beta   90.00
_cell.angle_gamma   90.00
#
_symmetry.space_group_name_H-M   'P 1'
#
loop_
_entity.id
_entity.type
_entity.pdbx_description
1 polymer ?
#
loop_
_entity_poly.entity_id
_entity_poly.type
_entity_poly.pdbx_seq_one_letter_code
_entity_poly.pdbx_strand_id
1 'polypeptide(L)'
;NIQPTVIQTENDSILSATASRHYVNNNIEKRIISENDSIQAAFEHIESIRRGFGVNCGLDSTGQSIISNLQGMIERSLEKLSNDLYSEQGHFVLELIQNADDNQYLADRVPTLRFVLSSERILICNNEIGFRPMHISAICNVGASTKGKHKQGYAGHKGKMISSCR
;
A
#
# COMPACT_ATOMS: atom_id res chain seq x y z
N ASN A 1 42.60 -39.83 -32.14
CA ASN A 1 43.32 -38.73 -32.82
C ASN A 1 42.91 -37.40 -32.23
N ILE A 2 43.65 -36.95 -31.22
CA ILE A 2 43.67 -35.56 -30.77
C ILE A 2 44.76 -34.85 -31.55
N GLN A 3 44.54 -33.60 -31.96
CA GLN A 3 45.56 -32.60 -32.27
C GLN A 3 44.96 -31.18 -32.05
N PRO A 4 45.79 -30.15 -31.77
CA PRO A 4 45.75 -29.44 -30.50
C PRO A 4 45.36 -27.95 -30.60
N THR A 5 44.97 -27.39 -29.47
CA THR A 5 44.67 -25.97 -29.29
C THR A 5 45.96 -25.18 -28.98
N VAL A 6 46.20 -24.10 -29.72
CA VAL A 6 47.10 -23.01 -29.34
C VAL A 6 46.22 -21.83 -28.94
N ILE A 7 46.19 -21.48 -27.66
CA ILE A 7 45.62 -20.20 -27.22
C ILE A 7 46.81 -19.25 -27.06
N GLN A 8 46.99 -18.35 -28.02
CA GLN A 8 47.76 -17.14 -27.79
C GLN A 8 46.97 -16.26 -26.82
N THR A 9 47.55 -15.97 -25.67
CA THR A 9 47.02 -14.96 -24.75
C THR A 9 47.34 -13.58 -25.30
N GLU A 10 46.41 -13.00 -26.05
CA GLU A 10 46.38 -11.55 -26.27
C GLU A 10 45.48 -10.88 -25.21
N ASN A 11 45.98 -9.77 -24.68
CA ASN A 11 45.51 -9.05 -23.50
C ASN A 11 44.21 -8.26 -23.72
N ASP A 12 43.10 -8.90 -24.11
CA ASP A 12 41.81 -8.22 -24.35
C ASP A 12 40.73 -8.45 -23.27
N SER A 13 41.06 -9.08 -22.13
CA SER A 13 40.08 -9.49 -21.11
C SER A 13 39.89 -8.50 -19.94
N ILE A 14 40.74 -7.48 -19.80
CA ILE A 14 40.66 -6.52 -18.66
C ILE A 14 39.71 -5.35 -18.97
N LEU A 15 39.61 -4.91 -20.23
CA LEU A 15 38.71 -3.80 -20.62
C LEU A 15 37.22 -4.20 -20.55
N SER A 16 36.85 -5.43 -20.94
CA SER A 16 35.45 -5.87 -20.95
C SER A 16 34.89 -6.14 -19.54
N ALA A 17 35.72 -6.65 -18.63
CA ALA A 17 35.36 -6.86 -17.24
C ALA A 17 35.15 -5.52 -16.50
N THR A 18 35.96 -4.51 -16.81
CA THR A 18 35.87 -3.17 -16.19
C THR A 18 34.62 -2.42 -16.68
N ALA A 19 34.32 -2.48 -17.98
CA ALA A 19 33.10 -1.89 -18.57
C ALA A 19 31.82 -2.56 -18.04
N SER A 20 31.82 -3.89 -17.91
CA SER A 20 30.70 -4.66 -17.34
C SER A 20 30.46 -4.31 -15.86
N ARG A 21 31.54 -4.15 -15.09
CA ARG A 21 31.48 -3.76 -13.68
C ARG A 21 30.97 -2.32 -13.50
N HIS A 22 31.38 -1.41 -14.37
CA HIS A 22 30.89 -0.02 -14.36
C HIS A 22 29.41 0.07 -14.75
N TYR A 23 28.96 -0.72 -15.73
CA TYR A 23 27.54 -0.81 -16.12
C TYR A 23 26.67 -1.36 -14.98
N VAL A 24 27.11 -2.40 -14.29
CA VAL A 24 26.39 -2.97 -13.13
C VAL A 24 26.30 -1.96 -11.99
N ASN A 25 27.41 -1.29 -11.65
CA ASN A 25 27.42 -0.27 -10.60
C ASN A 25 26.47 0.89 -10.92
N ASN A 26 26.48 1.40 -12.16
CA ASN A 26 25.58 2.47 -12.58
C ASN A 26 24.10 2.07 -12.48
N ASN A 27 23.74 0.82 -12.73
CA ASN A 27 22.36 0.34 -12.58
C ASN A 27 21.95 0.18 -11.11
N ILE A 28 22.87 -0.25 -10.25
CA ILE A 28 22.63 -0.32 -8.80
C ILE A 28 22.41 1.09 -8.24
N GLU A 29 23.28 2.05 -8.60
CA GLU A 29 23.13 3.45 -8.16
C GLU A 29 21.80 4.06 -8.64
N LYS A 30 21.44 3.88 -9.91
CA LYS A 30 20.14 4.34 -10.44
C LYS A 30 18.95 3.73 -9.69
N ARG A 31 19.04 2.45 -9.33
CA ARG A 31 17.99 1.78 -8.57
C ARG A 31 17.88 2.33 -7.16
N ILE A 32 19.00 2.55 -6.47
CA ILE A 32 19.03 3.14 -5.13
C ILE A 32 18.43 4.56 -5.15
N ILE A 33 18.81 5.37 -6.14
CA ILE A 33 18.27 6.73 -6.31
C ILE A 33 16.75 6.67 -6.53
N SER A 34 16.28 5.81 -7.44
CA SER A 34 14.85 5.64 -7.70
C SER A 34 14.08 5.13 -6.48
N GLU A 35 14.66 4.22 -5.69
CA GLU A 35 14.06 3.72 -4.45
C GLU A 35 13.97 4.85 -3.41
N ASN A 36 15.02 5.63 -3.22
CA ASN A 36 15.04 6.78 -2.30
C ASN A 36 14.02 7.86 -2.72
N ASP A 37 13.94 8.20 -4.00
CA ASP A 37 12.94 9.15 -4.52
C ASP A 37 11.52 8.66 -4.26
N SER A 38 11.28 7.35 -4.42
CA SER A 38 9.97 6.75 -4.15
C SER A 38 9.59 6.79 -2.66
N ILE A 39 10.55 6.55 -1.77
CA ILE A 39 10.36 6.63 -0.31
C ILE A 39 10.05 8.07 0.10
N GLN A 40 10.78 9.04 -0.46
CA GLN A 40 10.56 10.45 -0.21
C GLN A 40 9.16 10.89 -0.67
N ALA A 41 8.75 10.51 -1.88
CA ALA A 41 7.42 10.81 -2.39
C ALA A 41 6.31 10.18 -1.52
N ALA A 42 6.51 8.95 -1.04
CA ALA A 42 5.58 8.31 -0.11
C ALA A 42 5.49 9.07 1.22
N PHE A 43 6.62 9.50 1.78
CA PHE A 43 6.66 10.29 3.00
C PHE A 43 5.93 11.62 2.85
N GLU A 44 6.18 12.36 1.77
CA GLU A 44 5.52 13.63 1.47
C GLU A 44 4.01 13.48 1.31
N HIS A 45 3.56 12.37 0.70
CA HIS A 45 2.15 12.05 0.57
C HIS A 45 1.49 11.84 1.94
N ILE A 46 2.11 11.07 2.84
CA ILE A 46 1.62 10.87 4.21
C ILE A 46 1.57 12.19 4.96
N GLU A 47 2.62 13.02 4.87
CA GLU A 47 2.64 14.32 5.53
C GLU A 47 1.57 15.28 4.97
N SER A 48 1.27 15.21 3.67
CA SER A 48 0.17 15.95 3.07
C SER A 48 -1.19 15.55 3.67
N ILE A 49 -1.44 14.24 3.80
CA ILE A 49 -2.65 13.72 4.45
C ILE A 49 -2.73 14.21 5.89
N ARG A 50 -1.65 14.07 6.67
CA ARG A 50 -1.59 14.50 8.08
C ARG A 50 -1.91 15.98 8.23
N ARG A 51 -1.33 16.82 7.37
CA ARG A 51 -1.61 18.26 7.34
C ARG A 51 -3.07 18.57 7.03
N GLY A 52 -3.66 17.85 6.08
CA GLY A 52 -5.08 17.98 5.73
C GLY A 52 -6.03 17.72 6.91
N PHE A 53 -5.61 16.88 7.88
CA PHE A 53 -6.35 16.59 9.11
C PHE A 53 -5.90 17.43 10.32
N GLY A 54 -5.08 18.47 10.10
CA GLY A 54 -4.62 19.36 11.18
C GLY A 54 -3.55 18.73 12.10
N VAL A 55 -2.95 17.61 11.71
CA VAL A 55 -1.93 16.92 12.51
C VAL A 55 -0.56 17.53 12.22
N ASN A 56 0.19 17.87 13.29
CA ASN A 56 1.52 18.48 13.22
C ASN A 56 1.59 19.82 12.45
N CYS A 57 0.49 20.56 12.31
CA CYS A 57 0.41 21.79 11.51
C CYS A 57 0.93 23.06 12.21
N GLY A 58 1.56 22.96 13.38
CA GLY A 58 2.03 24.13 14.13
C GLY A 58 0.90 25.09 14.53
N LEU A 59 -0.30 24.57 14.78
CA LEU A 59 -1.45 25.35 15.22
C LEU A 59 -1.21 25.95 16.60
N ASP A 60 -1.76 27.14 16.83
CA ASP A 60 -1.82 27.75 18.16
C ASP A 60 -2.69 26.91 19.11
N SER A 61 -2.66 27.26 20.40
CA SER A 61 -3.40 26.52 21.43
C SER A 61 -4.92 26.48 21.17
N THR A 62 -5.46 27.54 20.58
CA THR A 62 -6.86 27.65 20.17
C THR A 62 -7.17 26.66 19.05
N GLY A 63 -6.40 26.67 17.97
CA GLY A 63 -6.55 25.77 16.83
C GLY A 63 -6.41 24.30 17.22
N GLN A 64 -5.45 23.98 18.09
CA GLN A 64 -5.32 22.61 18.62
C GLN A 64 -6.53 22.17 19.44
N SER A 65 -7.08 23.06 20.28
CA SER A 65 -8.27 22.74 21.08
C SER A 65 -9.50 22.49 20.21
N ILE A 66 -9.68 23.29 19.14
CA ILE A 66 -10.78 23.11 18.19
C ILE A 66 -10.66 21.76 17.48
N ILE A 67 -9.47 21.42 16.95
CA ILE A 67 -9.24 20.15 16.26
C ILE A 67 -9.44 18.96 17.21
N SER A 68 -8.93 19.04 18.43
CA SER A 68 -9.10 17.97 19.43
C SER A 68 -10.59 17.73 19.77
N ASN A 69 -11.37 18.80 19.94
CA ASN A 69 -12.81 18.69 20.17
C ASN A 69 -13.55 18.04 19.00
N LEU A 70 -13.20 18.41 17.76
CA LEU A 70 -13.78 17.83 16.54
C LEU A 70 -13.41 16.35 16.40
N GLN A 71 -12.14 15.99 16.63
CA GLN A 71 -11.68 14.60 16.60
C GLN A 71 -12.44 13.75 17.62
N GLY A 72 -12.54 14.21 18.88
CA GLY A 72 -13.29 13.48 19.90
C GLY A 72 -14.79 13.34 19.56
N MET A 73 -15.39 14.33 18.90
CA MET A 73 -16.78 14.22 18.42
C MET A 73 -16.92 13.16 17.31
N ILE A 74 -15.99 13.12 16.36
CA ILE A 74 -15.97 12.13 15.28
C ILE A 74 -15.76 10.72 15.84
N GLU A 75 -14.83 10.54 16.77
CA GLU A 75 -14.55 9.26 17.43
C GLU A 75 -15.81 8.71 18.12
N ARG A 76 -16.48 9.50 18.96
CA ARG A 76 -17.73 9.08 19.63
C ARG A 76 -18.85 8.77 18.65
N SER A 77 -18.92 9.53 17.55
CA SER A 77 -19.93 9.30 16.50
C SER A 77 -19.66 7.99 15.74
N LEU A 78 -18.39 7.70 15.43
CA LEU A 78 -17.97 6.45 14.80
C LEU A 78 -18.18 5.25 15.72
N GLU A 79 -17.92 5.39 17.02
CA GLU A 79 -18.19 4.34 18.03
C GLU A 79 -19.67 4.01 18.11
N LYS A 80 -20.54 5.03 18.18
CA LYS A 80 -21.98 4.83 18.20
C LYS A 80 -22.47 4.17 16.91
N LEU A 81 -22.03 4.70 15.77
CA LEU A 81 -22.41 4.19 14.46
C LEU A 81 -21.90 2.76 14.25
N SER A 82 -20.67 2.43 14.64
CA SER A 82 -20.14 1.07 14.49
C SER A 82 -20.96 0.07 15.29
N ASN A 83 -21.28 0.39 16.56
CA ASN A 83 -22.11 -0.43 17.44
C ASN A 83 -23.51 -0.69 16.86
N ASP A 84 -24.15 0.33 16.28
CA ASP A 84 -25.48 0.23 15.67
C ASP A 84 -25.49 -0.58 14.35
N LEU A 85 -24.32 -0.78 13.73
CA LEU A 85 -24.16 -1.41 12.42
C LEU A 85 -23.75 -2.88 12.46
N TYR A 86 -23.54 -3.47 13.64
CA TYR A 86 -23.17 -4.89 13.85
C TYR A 86 -24.32 -5.90 13.60
N SER A 87 -25.31 -5.57 12.76
CA SER A 87 -26.51 -6.39 12.63
C SER A 87 -26.36 -7.67 11.79
N GLU A 88 -25.27 -7.85 11.03
CA GLU A 88 -25.07 -9.09 10.24
C GLU A 88 -23.62 -9.61 10.33
N GLN A 89 -23.41 -10.58 11.21
CA GLN A 89 -22.14 -11.29 11.38
C GLN A 89 -21.83 -12.11 10.11
N GLY A 90 -20.69 -11.83 9.46
CA GLY A 90 -20.15 -12.63 8.35
C GLY A 90 -19.85 -11.87 7.06
N HIS A 91 -20.41 -10.68 6.86
CA HIS A 91 -20.15 -9.89 5.63
C HIS A 91 -18.73 -9.36 5.53
N PHE A 92 -18.04 -9.16 6.67
CA PHE A 92 -16.68 -8.63 6.66
C PHE A 92 -15.69 -9.55 5.91
N VAL A 93 -15.90 -10.87 5.95
CA VAL A 93 -15.04 -11.82 5.21
C VAL A 93 -15.23 -11.66 3.71
N LEU A 94 -16.48 -11.50 3.26
CA LEU A 94 -16.80 -11.27 1.85
C LEU A 94 -16.27 -9.92 1.38
N GLU A 95 -16.34 -8.89 2.21
CA GLU A 95 -15.74 -7.58 1.97
C GLU A 95 -14.21 -7.69 1.80
N LEU A 96 -13.54 -8.44 2.67
CA LEU A 96 -12.08 -8.67 2.56
C LEU A 96 -11.70 -9.42 1.28
N ILE A 97 -12.52 -10.39 0.85
CA ILE A 97 -12.32 -11.09 -0.42
C ILE A 97 -12.52 -10.11 -1.59
N GLN A 98 -13.57 -9.29 -1.55
CA GLN A 98 -13.81 -8.28 -2.60
C GLN A 98 -12.66 -7.27 -2.69
N ASN A 99 -12.04 -6.88 -1.57
CA ASN A 99 -10.83 -6.07 -1.60
C ASN A 99 -9.67 -6.78 -2.29
N ALA A 100 -9.46 -8.06 -1.99
CA ALA A 100 -8.41 -8.83 -2.64
C ALA A 100 -8.68 -9.00 -4.14
N ASP A 101 -9.94 -9.09 -4.56
CA ASP A 101 -10.31 -9.16 -5.98
C ASP A 101 -10.13 -7.81 -6.70
N ASP A 102 -10.35 -6.68 -6.01
CA ASP A 102 -10.16 -5.32 -6.54
C ASP A 102 -8.67 -4.92 -6.66
N ASN A 103 -7.74 -5.73 -6.13
CA ASN A 103 -6.32 -5.46 -6.14
C ASN A 103 -5.67 -5.62 -7.52
N GLN A 104 -4.46 -5.06 -7.64
CA GLN A 104 -3.61 -5.24 -8.82
C GLN A 104 -2.52 -6.26 -8.56
N TYR A 105 -2.42 -7.25 -9.44
CA TYR A 105 -1.44 -8.31 -9.38
C TYR A 105 -0.55 -8.28 -10.63
N LEU A 106 0.68 -8.79 -10.50
CA LEU A 106 1.57 -8.96 -11.65
C LEU A 106 1.00 -10.01 -12.59
N ALA A 107 1.08 -9.77 -13.90
CA ALA A 107 0.48 -10.63 -14.92
C ALA A 107 1.06 -12.06 -14.95
N ASP A 108 2.29 -12.24 -14.45
CA ASP A 108 2.99 -13.53 -14.37
C ASP A 108 2.77 -14.26 -13.03
N ARG A 109 1.97 -13.71 -12.11
CA ARG A 109 1.70 -14.28 -10.80
C ARG A 109 0.23 -14.63 -10.64
N VAL A 110 -0.04 -15.81 -10.07
CA VAL A 110 -1.39 -16.20 -9.68
C VAL A 110 -1.78 -15.39 -8.43
N PRO A 111 -2.89 -14.64 -8.44
CA PRO A 111 -3.39 -13.97 -7.25
C PRO A 111 -3.68 -14.96 -6.12
N THR A 112 -3.33 -14.60 -4.90
CA THR A 112 -3.53 -15.43 -3.71
C THR A 112 -4.09 -14.59 -2.58
N LEU A 113 -4.98 -15.19 -1.80
CA LEU A 113 -5.48 -14.65 -0.53
C LEU A 113 -5.37 -15.73 0.54
N ARG A 114 -4.72 -15.42 1.65
CA ARG A 114 -4.47 -16.35 2.75
C ARG A 114 -4.97 -15.75 4.06
N PHE A 115 -5.77 -16.54 4.78
CA PHE A 115 -6.18 -16.26 6.15
C PHE A 115 -5.35 -17.11 7.10
N VAL A 116 -4.66 -16.47 8.03
CA VAL A 116 -3.91 -17.12 9.11
C VAL A 116 -4.54 -16.72 10.43
N LEU A 117 -5.22 -17.67 11.06
CA LEU A 117 -5.91 -17.44 12.32
C LEU A 117 -5.01 -17.83 13.50
N SER A 118 -5.05 -17.00 14.54
CA SER A 118 -4.42 -17.26 15.83
C SER A 118 -5.40 -16.85 16.94
N SER A 119 -5.10 -17.20 18.18
CA SER A 119 -5.94 -16.85 19.34
C SER A 119 -6.13 -15.35 19.55
N GLU A 120 -5.18 -14.53 19.08
CA GLU A 120 -5.17 -13.08 19.32
C GLU A 120 -5.49 -12.24 18.08
N ARG A 121 -5.36 -12.82 16.88
CA ARG A 121 -5.52 -12.07 15.62
C ARG A 121 -5.83 -12.95 14.43
N ILE A 122 -6.40 -12.31 13.41
CA ILE A 122 -6.50 -12.82 12.05
C ILE A 122 -5.51 -12.04 11.20
N LEU A 123 -4.58 -12.74 10.55
CA LEU A 123 -3.69 -12.16 9.55
C LEU A 123 -4.22 -12.52 8.16
N ILE A 124 -4.34 -11.51 7.31
CA ILE A 124 -4.81 -11.64 5.94
C ILE A 124 -3.67 -11.22 5.03
N CYS A 125 -3.25 -12.10 4.13
CA CYS A 125 -2.16 -11.84 3.21
C CYS A 125 -2.63 -12.06 1.78
N ASN A 126 -2.26 -11.15 0.90
CA ASN A 126 -2.36 -11.34 -0.54
C ASN A 126 -1.00 -11.01 -1.20
N ASN A 127 -0.83 -11.32 -2.48
CA ASN A 127 0.40 -11.07 -3.24
C ASN A 127 0.25 -9.93 -4.26
N GLU A 128 -0.51 -8.88 -3.92
CA GLU A 128 -0.69 -7.70 -4.76
C GLU A 128 0.62 -6.92 -4.98
N ILE A 129 0.61 -6.02 -5.96
CA ILE A 129 1.74 -5.13 -6.28
C ILE A 129 1.94 -4.08 -5.17
N GLY A 130 0.88 -3.73 -4.46
CA GLY A 130 0.89 -2.79 -3.33
C GLY A 130 0.04 -1.54 -3.57
N PHE A 131 0.00 -0.68 -2.56
CA PHE A 131 -0.81 0.54 -2.61
C PHE A 131 -0.19 1.64 -3.45
N ARG A 132 -1.07 2.38 -4.16
CA ARG A 132 -0.76 3.66 -4.80
C ARG A 132 -1.17 4.82 -3.87
N PRO A 133 -0.65 6.04 -4.06
CA PRO A 133 -1.01 7.18 -3.22
C PRO A 133 -2.53 7.40 -3.06
N MET A 134 -3.29 7.23 -4.15
CA MET A 134 -4.76 7.32 -4.12
C MET A 134 -5.43 6.29 -3.20
N HIS A 135 -4.87 5.09 -3.07
CA HIS A 135 -5.41 4.07 -2.18
C HIS A 135 -5.23 4.50 -0.72
N ILE A 136 -4.06 5.04 -0.37
CA ILE A 136 -3.79 5.57 0.97
C ILE A 136 -4.72 6.73 1.30
N SER A 137 -4.94 7.65 0.37
CA SER A 137 -5.88 8.77 0.56
C SER A 137 -7.32 8.27 0.77
N ALA A 138 -7.76 7.26 0.03
CA ALA A 138 -9.08 6.66 0.19
C ALA A 138 -9.25 5.97 1.55
N ILE A 139 -8.21 5.28 2.04
CA ILE A 139 -8.18 4.67 3.37
C ILE A 139 -8.32 5.73 4.46
N CYS A 140 -7.62 6.86 4.33
CA CYS A 140 -7.64 7.93 5.33
C CYS A 140 -8.89 8.83 5.27
N ASN A 141 -9.72 8.73 4.23
CA ASN A 141 -10.88 9.61 4.03
C ASN A 141 -12.20 8.84 4.06
N VAL A 142 -12.65 8.53 5.28
CA VAL A 142 -13.87 7.76 5.54
C VAL A 142 -15.09 8.49 4.96
N GLY A 143 -15.86 7.80 4.12
CA GLY A 143 -17.11 8.32 3.52
C GLY A 143 -16.94 9.06 2.19
N ALA A 144 -15.71 9.33 1.73
CA ALA A 144 -15.45 10.02 0.46
C ALA A 144 -15.38 9.10 -0.77
N SER A 145 -15.82 7.84 -0.66
CA SER A 145 -15.71 6.87 -1.76
C SER A 145 -16.61 7.24 -2.95
N THR A 146 -15.98 7.45 -4.11
CA THR A 146 -16.58 7.80 -5.40
C THR A 146 -16.89 6.58 -6.27
N LYS A 147 -17.08 5.37 -5.70
CA LYS A 147 -17.58 4.22 -6.48
C LYS A 147 -18.97 4.57 -7.00
N GLY A 148 -19.01 5.04 -8.25
CA GLY A 148 -20.21 5.39 -8.99
C GLY A 148 -21.22 4.25 -8.93
N LYS A 149 -22.49 4.59 -8.78
CA LYS A 149 -23.58 3.67 -9.10
C LYS A 149 -23.29 3.19 -10.53
N HIS A 150 -23.00 1.90 -10.74
CA HIS A 150 -23.15 1.11 -11.98
C HIS A 150 -22.10 -0.02 -12.08
N LYS A 151 -22.47 -1.20 -11.56
CA LYS A 151 -22.49 -2.47 -12.28
C LYS A 151 -23.43 -3.40 -11.49
N GLN A 152 -24.57 -3.73 -12.10
CA GLN A 152 -25.50 -4.70 -11.56
C GLN A 152 -24.81 -6.07 -11.57
N GLY A 153 -24.58 -6.62 -10.38
CA GLY A 153 -23.91 -7.90 -10.18
C GLY A 153 -23.07 -7.84 -8.91
N TYR A 154 -23.70 -8.13 -7.76
CA TYR A 154 -23.13 -8.05 -6.40
C TYR A 154 -22.80 -6.63 -5.93
N ALA A 155 -23.84 -5.89 -5.52
CA ALA A 155 -23.68 -4.63 -4.79
C ALA A 155 -23.17 -4.93 -3.37
N GLY A 156 -21.84 -4.95 -3.20
CA GLY A 156 -21.21 -4.82 -1.89
C GLY A 156 -21.65 -3.51 -1.24
N HIS A 157 -22.15 -3.58 -0.02
CA HIS A 157 -22.72 -2.45 0.68
C HIS A 157 -21.69 -1.32 0.82
N LYS A 158 -22.11 -0.13 0.41
CA LYS A 158 -21.32 1.09 0.42
C LYS A 158 -20.90 1.44 1.85
N GLY A 159 -19.64 1.82 2.02
CA GLY A 159 -19.27 2.83 3.03
C GLY A 159 -18.83 2.34 4.40
N LYS A 160 -18.38 1.09 4.55
CA LYS A 160 -17.72 0.63 5.78
C LYS A 160 -16.58 -0.29 5.37
N MET A 161 -15.33 0.10 5.54
CA MET A 161 -14.28 -0.90 5.33
C MET A 161 -13.02 -0.73 6.16
N ILE A 162 -12.88 0.34 6.95
CA ILE A 162 -11.72 0.51 7.84
C ILE A 162 -12.12 0.93 9.27
N SER A 163 -13.42 0.95 9.62
CA SER A 163 -13.85 1.28 10.99
C SER A 163 -14.16 0.06 11.88
N SER A 164 -13.82 -1.17 11.47
CA SER A 164 -14.16 -2.37 12.25
C SER A 164 -13.06 -3.41 12.21
N CYS A 165 -11.96 -3.14 12.91
CA CYS A 165 -11.09 -4.16 13.47
C CYS A 165 -10.70 -3.71 14.88
N ARG A 166 -11.41 -4.23 15.90
CA ARG A 166 -10.84 -4.48 17.23
C ARG A 166 -10.93 -5.97 17.49
#